data_AF-A0A7X6XPP6-F1
#
_entry.id   AF-A0A7X6XPP6-F1
#
_cell.length_a   1.000
_cell.length_b   1.000
_cell.length_c   1.000
_cell.angle_alpha   90.00
_cell.angle_beta   90.00
_cell.angle_gamma   90.00
#
_symmetry.space_group_name_H-M   'P 1'
#
loop_
_entity.id
_entity.type
_entity.pdbx_description
1 polymer ?
#
loop_
_entity_poly.entity_id
_entity_poly.type
_entity_poly.pdbx_seq_one_letter_code
_entity_poly.pdbx_strand_id
1 'polypeptide(L)' 'NKVIVEGVNIVKRHQKARGGVTTQIQAGIIEKPAPLHASKVMVICPGCEQPSRVQHRYTEAGVKVRWCRRCDSPIDQK' A
#
# COMPACT_ATOMS: atom_id res chain seq x y z
N ASN A 1 7.05 9.80 -5.74
CA ASN A 1 6.96 8.36 -5.38
C ASN A 1 6.44 8.23 -3.95
N LYS A 2 5.12 8.10 -3.76
CA LYS A 2 4.46 8.03 -2.44
C LYS A 2 3.39 6.94 -2.43
N VAL A 3 3.13 6.35 -1.27
CA VAL A 3 2.11 5.32 -1.04
C VAL A 3 1.20 5.73 0.12
N ILE A 4 -0.06 5.31 0.11
CA ILE A 4 -0.98 5.46 1.23
C ILE A 4 -1.12 4.09 1.88
N VAL A 5 -0.93 4.03 3.19
CA VAL A 5 -1.08 2.80 3.98
C VAL A 5 -2.21 3.03 4.96
N GLU A 6 -3.18 2.12 4.99
CA GLU A 6 -4.30 2.19 5.91
C GLU A 6 -3.83 2.15 7.37
N GLY A 7 -4.43 2.97 8.23
CA GLY A 7 -4.07 3.05 9.65
C GLY A 7 -2.73 3.75 9.98
N VAL A 8 -1.92 4.12 8.98
CA VAL A 8 -0.61 4.74 9.20
C VAL A 8 -0.61 6.18 8.69
N ASN A 9 0.11 7.07 9.38
CA ASN A 9 0.26 8.48 9.01
C ASN A 9 -1.09 9.23 8.94
N ILE A 10 -1.94 9.02 9.94
CA ILE A 10 -3.28 9.61 10.01
C ILE A 10 -3.16 11.11 10.26
N VAL A 11 -3.78 11.91 9.39
CA VAL A 11 -3.88 13.36 9.55
C VAL A 11 -5.31 13.78 9.77
N LYS A 12 -5.49 14.76 10.67
CA LYS A 12 -6.77 15.42 10.91
C LYS A 12 -6.93 16.55 9.90
N ARG A 13 -7.87 16.40 8.96
CA ARG A 13 -8.17 17.41 7.95
C ARG A 13 -9.52 18.05 8.23
N HIS A 14 -9.51 19.37 8.41
CA HIS A 14 -10.73 20.17 8.47
C HIS A 14 -11.35 20.22 7.06
N GLN A 15 -12.53 19.65 6.90
CA GLN A 15 -13.28 19.67 5.64
C GLN A 15 -14.50 20.59 5.80
N LYS A 16 -14.52 21.67 5.00
CA LYS A 16 -15.70 22.54 4.88
C LYS A 16 -16.84 21.75 4.24
N ALA A 17 -18.05 21.93 4.76
CA ALA A 17 -19.27 21.43 4.11
C ALA A 17 -19.35 22.01 2.69
N ARG A 18 -19.47 21.15 1.67
CA ARG A 18 -19.81 21.58 0.32
C ARG A 18 -21.26 21.19 0.07
N GLY A 19 -22.16 22.18 0.08
CA GLY A 19 -23.57 21.99 -0.26
C GLY A 19 -23.71 21.73 -1.76
N GLY A 20 -23.87 20.48 -2.15
CA GLY A 20 -24.10 20.03 -3.51
C GLY A 20 -24.68 18.61 -3.50
N VAL A 21 -25.82 18.43 -4.17
CA VAL A 21 -26.86 17.40 -3.97
C VAL A 21 -26.42 15.94 -4.12
N THR A 22 -25.19 15.62 -4.56
CA THR A 22 -24.80 14.26 -4.95
C THR A 22 -23.75 13.58 -4.06
N THR A 23 -23.22 14.23 -3.02
CA THR A 23 -22.34 13.53 -2.08
C THR A 23 -22.48 14.15 -0.70
N GLN A 24 -23.10 13.43 0.24
CA GLN A 24 -23.11 13.80 1.66
C GLN A 24 -21.69 13.70 2.20
N ILE A 25 -20.89 14.74 1.96
CA ILE A 25 -19.54 14.84 2.51
C ILE A 25 -19.71 15.28 3.96
N GLN A 26 -19.32 14.42 4.90
CA GLN A 26 -19.34 14.72 6.32
C GLN A 26 -18.53 15.99 6.60
N ALA A 27 -19.21 17.02 7.10
CA ALA A 27 -18.58 18.28 7.48
C ALA A 27 -17.90 18.12 8.85
N GLY A 28 -16.67 18.62 8.99
CA GLY A 28 -15.94 18.56 10.25
C GLY A 28 -14.48 18.12 10.12
N ILE A 29 -13.94 17.58 11.21
CA ILE A 29 -12.59 17.04 11.26
C ILE A 29 -12.65 15.58 10.81
N ILE A 30 -11.98 15.27 9.70
CA ILE A 30 -11.93 13.91 9.16
C ILE A 30 -10.51 13.37 9.31
N GLU A 31 -10.41 12.14 9.76
CA GLU A 31 -9.17 11.39 9.81
C GLU A 31 -8.97 10.66 8.49
N LYS A 32 -7.85 10.94 7.82
CA LYS A 32 -7.46 10.26 6.58
C LYS A 32 -5.99 9.86 6.64
N PRO A 33 -5.61 8.68 6.14
CA PRO A 33 -4.21 8.32 6.01
C PRO A 33 -3.53 9.24 5.00
N ALA A 34 -2.39 9.81 5.37
CA ALA A 34 -1.60 10.68 4.52
C ALA A 34 -0.49 9.89 3.80
N PRO A 35 -0.07 10.34 2.60
CA PRO A 35 0.94 9.64 1.83
C PRO A 35 2.30 9.59 2.54
N LEU A 36 2.91 8.41 2.52
CA LEU A 36 4.29 8.16 2.95
C LEU A 36 5.21 8.02 1.74
N HIS A 37 6.49 8.34 1.91
CA HIS A 37 7.47 8.11 0.85
C HIS A 37 7.69 6.61 0.64
N ALA A 38 7.73 6.15 -0.61
CA ALA A 38 7.80 4.73 -0.93
C ALA A 38 9.07 4.03 -0.39
N SER A 39 10.15 4.77 -0.12
CA SER A 39 11.37 4.21 0.50
C SER A 39 11.20 3.85 1.98
N LYS A 40 10.12 4.30 2.64
CA LYS A 40 9.85 4.02 4.06
C LYS A 40 9.01 2.76 4.28
N VAL A 41 8.65 2.05 3.21
CA VAL A 41 7.86 0.82 3.29
C VAL A 41 8.64 -0.36 2.69
N MET A 42 8.40 -1.55 3.22
CA MET A 42 8.90 -2.82 2.67
C MET A 42 7.75 -3.77 2.40
N VAL A 43 7.95 -4.66 1.43
CA VAL A 43 6.98 -5.71 1.11
C VAL A 43 7.13 -6.82 2.14
N ILE A 44 6.01 -7.21 2.74
CA ILE A 44 5.92 -8.42 3.56
C ILE A 44 5.75 -9.60 2.61
N CYS A 45 6.62 -10.60 2.73
CA CYS A 45 6.50 -11.82 1.93
C CYS A 45 5.39 -12.71 2.51
N PRO A 46 4.44 -13.21 1.70
CA PRO A 46 3.39 -14.10 2.18
C PRO A 46 3.92 -15.47 2.63
N GLY A 47 5.10 -15.90 2.14
CA GLY A 47 5.67 -17.21 2.49
C GLY A 47 6.39 -17.24 3.84
N CYS A 48 7.01 -16.13 4.27
CA CYS A 48 7.77 -16.07 5.53
C CYS A 48 7.29 -14.99 6.50
N GLU A 49 6.26 -14.21 6.14
CA GLU A 49 5.65 -13.12 6.93
C GLU A 49 6.62 -12.03 7.39
N GLN A 50 7.81 -11.99 6.80
CA GLN A 50 8.84 -11.04 7.15
C GLN A 50 9.02 -9.98 6.05
N PRO A 51 9.47 -8.77 6.42
CA PRO A 51 9.83 -7.75 5.46
C PRO A 51 11.06 -8.18 4.65
N SER A 52 10.97 -8.09 3.32
CA SER A 52 12.02 -8.56 2.42
C SER A 52 12.19 -7.67 1.18
N ARG A 53 13.37 -7.76 0.56
CA ARG A 53 13.64 -7.15 -0.75
C ARG A 53 13.13 -8.05 -1.88
N VAL A 54 12.72 -7.40 -2.96
CA VAL A 54 12.16 -8.05 -4.16
C VAL A 54 13.25 -8.32 -5.20
N GLN A 55 13.29 -9.53 -5.74
CA GLN A 55 13.96 -9.90 -6.98
C GLN A 55 12.90 -10.17 -8.07
N HIS A 56 13.30 -10.24 -9.34
CA HIS A 56 12.43 -10.70 -10.42
C HIS A 56 12.93 -12.01 -10.98
N ARG A 57 12.03 -12.95 -11.23
CA ARG A 57 12.29 -14.21 -11.94
C ARG A 57 11.16 -14.47 -12.94
N TYR A 58 11.43 -15.31 -13.93
CA TYR A 58 10.40 -15.82 -14.83
C TYR A 58 9.90 -17.16 -14.28
N THR A 59 8.59 -17.36 -14.26
CA THR A 59 8.02 -18.69 -14.02
C THR A 59 8.20 -19.57 -15.24
N GLU A 60 7.98 -20.89 -15.09
CA GLU A 60 8.04 -21.85 -16.20
C GLU A 60 7.03 -21.51 -17.31
N ALA A 61 5.92 -20.85 -16.96
CA ALA A 61 4.93 -20.31 -17.89
C ALA A 61 5.38 -19.01 -18.61
N GLY A 62 6.61 -18.53 -18.37
CA GLY A 62 7.17 -17.31 -18.98
C GLY A 62 6.69 -16.00 -18.34
N VAL A 63 5.96 -16.04 -17.23
CA VAL A 63 5.45 -14.84 -16.56
C VAL A 63 6.50 -14.26 -15.62
N LYS A 64 6.75 -12.94 -15.71
CA LYS A 64 7.67 -12.25 -14.79
C LYS A 64 6.98 -12.02 -13.44
N VAL A 65 7.53 -12.62 -12.39
CA VAL A 65 7.01 -12.52 -11.03
C VAL A 65 8.03 -11.93 -10.07
N ARG A 66 7.53 -11.30 -9.01
CA ARG A 66 8.34 -10.85 -7.86
C ARG A 66 8.69 -12.05 -6.99
N TRP A 67 9.96 -12.14 -6.63
CA TRP A 67 10.54 -13.21 -5.83
C TRP A 67 11.12 -12.65 -4.52
N CYS A 68 10.86 -13.32 -3.42
CA CYS A 68 11.40 -12.95 -2.12
C CYS A 68 12.89 -13.31 -2.04
N ARG A 69 13.75 -12.33 -1.73
CA ARG A 69 15.19 -12.58 -1.57
C ARG A 69 15.56 -13.33 -0.28
N ARG A 70 14.64 -13.45 0.68
CA ARG A 70 14.92 -14.07 1.99
C ARG A 70 14.59 -15.57 2.01
N CYS A 71 13.39 -15.95 1.57
CA CYS A 71 12.91 -17.35 1.64
C CYS A 71 12.74 -17.99 0.26
N ASP A 72 13.20 -17.32 -0.80
CA ASP A 72 13.13 -17.82 -2.18
C ASP A 72 11.74 -18.33 -2.60
N SER A 73 10.69 -17.62 -2.20
CA SER A 73 9.32 -17.90 -2.62
C SER A 73 8.74 -16.78 -3.49
N PRO A 74 7.78 -17.06 -4.39
CA PRO A 74 7.08 -16.03 -5.15
C PRO A 74 6.24 -15.15 -4.21
N ILE A 75 6.28 -13.83 -4.44
CA ILE A 75 5.47 -12.83 -3.73
C ILE A 75 4.12 -12.64 -4.42
N ASP A 76 4.12 -12.71 -5.75
CA ASP A 76 2.91 -12.58 -6.56
C ASP A 76 2.19 -13.93 -6.63
N GLN A 77 1.28 -14.18 -5.69
CA GLN A 77 0.31 -15.26 -5.79
C GLN A 77 -0.95 -14.65 -6.43
N LYS A 78 -1.19 -14.97 -7.70
CA LYS A 78 -2.46 -14.69 -8.39
C LYS A 78 -3.02 -16.01 -8.90
#